data_AF-A0A8J2L3M4-F1
#
_entry.id   AF-A0A8J2L3M4-F1
#
_cell.length_a   1.000
_cell.length_b   1.000
_cell.length_c   1.000
_cell.angle_alpha   90.00
_cell.angle_beta   90.00
_cell.angle_gamma   90.00
#
_symmetry.space_group_name_H-M   'P 1'
#
loop_
_entity.id
_entity.type
_entity.pdbx_description
1 polymer ?
#
loop_
_entity_poly.entity_id
_entity_poly.type
_entity_poly.pdbx_seq_one_letter_code
_entity_poly.pdbx_strand_id
1 'polypeptide(L)'
;EIQSYANVTQLIIDTVTKGVFKGKTYKDLQRFVDKFGSRVTGSANLESAIDYMLEYMKKRELEVHAEEVLVPNWIRGKEEALMLMPRKKSIQVLGLGYSVGTPAGGITAEVLVVKSFEELKQNAVNLLDM
;
A
#
# COMPACT_ATOMS: atom_id res chain seq x y z
N GLU A 1 -28.64 12.55 25.39
CA GLU A 1 -27.67 11.43 25.37
C GLU A 1 -26.31 11.80 24.78
N ILE A 2 -26.22 12.40 23.57
CA ILE A 2 -24.91 12.78 22.99
C ILE A 2 -24.30 14.03 23.68
N GLN A 3 -25.12 15.04 24.03
CA GLN A 3 -24.64 16.26 24.70
C GLN A 3 -24.08 16.02 26.11
N SER A 4 -24.49 14.95 26.81
CA SER A 4 -23.99 14.64 28.16
C SER A 4 -22.52 14.18 28.16
N TYR A 5 -21.96 13.81 27.02
CA TYR A 5 -20.54 13.43 26.91
C TYR A 5 -19.63 14.61 26.54
N ALA A 6 -20.16 15.81 26.34
CA ALA A 6 -19.38 16.97 25.88
C ALA A 6 -18.14 17.22 26.75
N ASN A 7 -18.27 17.11 28.08
CA ASN A 7 -17.16 17.29 29.01
C ASN A 7 -16.08 16.20 28.88
N VAL A 8 -16.48 14.94 28.66
CA VAL A 8 -15.55 13.82 28.49
C VAL A 8 -14.83 13.92 27.14
N THR A 9 -15.56 14.25 26.07
CA THR A 9 -14.99 14.49 24.75
C THR A 9 -13.97 15.63 24.79
N GLN A 10 -14.32 16.74 25.44
CA GLN A 10 -13.42 17.89 25.57
C GLN A 10 -12.17 17.52 26.39
N LEU A 11 -12.32 16.76 27.47
CA LEU A 11 -11.20 16.24 28.25
C LEU A 11 -10.26 15.36 27.41
N ILE A 12 -10.80 14.45 26.61
CA ILE A 12 -10.00 13.59 25.72
C ILE A 12 -9.23 14.46 24.70
N ILE A 13 -9.94 15.38 24.04
CA ILE A 13 -9.33 16.29 23.05
C ILE A 13 -8.21 17.10 23.71
N ASP A 14 -8.46 17.73 24.85
CA ASP A 14 -7.47 18.56 25.54
C ASP A 14 -6.29 17.72 26.02
N THR A 15 -6.51 16.49 26.51
CA THR A 15 -5.43 15.60 26.95
C THR A 15 -4.52 15.21 25.77
N VAL A 16 -5.09 14.95 24.59
CA VAL A 16 -4.36 14.57 23.37
C VAL A 16 -3.69 15.77 22.69
N THR A 17 -4.32 16.95 22.71
CA THR A 17 -3.83 18.12 21.95
C THR A 17 -2.98 19.08 22.78
N LYS A 18 -3.22 19.15 24.10
CA LYS A 18 -2.57 20.10 25.02
C LYS A 18 -1.91 19.40 26.22
N GLY A 19 -2.42 18.25 26.62
CA GLY A 19 -1.97 17.51 27.80
C GLY A 19 -0.82 16.56 27.54
N VAL A 20 -0.72 15.53 28.39
CA VAL A 20 0.41 14.60 28.45
C VAL A 20 0.61 13.77 27.17
N PHE A 21 -0.41 13.65 26.32
CA PHE A 21 -0.34 12.93 25.06
C PHE A 21 -0.01 13.82 23.85
N LYS A 22 0.19 15.13 24.06
CA LYS A 22 0.52 16.07 22.98
C LYS A 22 1.73 15.62 22.17
N GLY A 23 1.52 15.42 20.87
CA GLY A 23 2.55 14.98 19.92
C GLY A 23 3.03 13.54 20.10
N LYS A 24 2.50 12.80 21.09
CA LYS A 24 2.89 11.40 21.32
C LYS A 24 2.45 10.50 20.17
N THR A 25 1.23 10.67 19.66
CA THR A 25 0.72 9.92 18.49
C THR A 25 1.62 10.08 17.27
N TYR A 26 2.04 11.31 16.96
CA TYR A 26 2.93 11.58 15.83
C TYR A 26 4.30 10.91 16.03
N LYS A 27 4.89 11.04 17.22
CA LYS A 27 6.18 10.40 17.54
C LYS A 27 6.11 8.87 17.48
N ASP A 28 5.02 8.29 17.98
CA ASP A 28 4.82 6.84 17.96
C ASP A 28 4.64 6.35 16.53
N LEU A 29 3.84 7.05 15.70
CA LEU A 29 3.68 6.76 14.29
C LEU A 29 5.01 6.89 13.53
N GLN A 30 5.76 7.98 13.77
CA GLN A 30 7.07 8.19 13.15
C GLN A 30 8.01 7.03 13.48
N ARG A 31 8.15 6.66 14.75
CA ARG A 31 8.99 5.50 15.14
C ARG A 31 8.56 4.22 14.45
N PHE A 32 7.26 3.98 14.33
CA PHE A 32 6.74 2.78 13.68
C PHE A 32 7.03 2.77 12.17
N VAL A 33 6.79 3.89 11.49
CA VAL A 33 7.03 4.02 10.05
C VAL A 33 8.52 3.98 9.74
N ASP A 34 9.36 4.68 10.50
CA ASP A 34 10.81 4.69 10.31
C ASP A 34 11.44 3.32 10.59
N LYS A 35 10.90 2.55 11.55
CA LYS A 35 11.40 1.21 11.89
C LYS A 35 11.07 0.17 10.83
N PHE A 36 9.86 0.18 10.27
CA PHE A 36 9.41 -0.89 9.37
C PHE A 36 9.30 -0.45 7.89
N GLY A 37 8.89 0.77 7.57
CA GLY A 37 8.74 1.19 6.17
C GLY A 37 7.61 0.46 5.42
N SER A 38 7.93 -0.22 4.31
CA SER A 38 6.94 -0.91 3.46
C SER A 38 6.48 -2.23 4.08
N ARG A 39 5.16 -2.42 4.25
CA ARG A 39 4.55 -3.59 4.92
C ARG A 39 3.44 -4.19 4.06
N VAL A 40 3.79 -4.63 2.85
CA VAL A 40 2.84 -5.27 1.94
C VAL A 40 2.32 -6.56 2.56
N THR A 41 1.04 -6.86 2.33
CA THR A 41 0.39 -8.10 2.75
C THR A 41 1.23 -9.34 2.40
N GLY A 42 1.40 -10.26 3.36
CA GLY A 42 2.20 -11.48 3.20
C GLY A 42 3.72 -11.29 3.28
N SER A 43 4.22 -10.07 3.51
CA SER A 43 5.65 -9.82 3.69
C SER A 43 6.12 -10.10 5.12
N ALA A 44 7.35 -10.62 5.29
CA ALA A 44 7.96 -10.82 6.60
C ALA A 44 8.04 -9.53 7.45
N ASN A 45 8.13 -8.38 6.79
CA ASN A 45 8.18 -7.09 7.46
C ASN A 45 6.81 -6.63 7.98
N LEU A 46 5.71 -7.04 7.33
CA LEU A 46 4.37 -6.87 7.90
C LEU A 46 4.24 -7.70 9.18
N GLU A 47 4.63 -8.98 9.16
CA GLU A 47 4.56 -9.85 10.35
C GLU A 47 5.38 -9.27 11.52
N SER A 48 6.62 -8.86 11.26
CA SER A 48 7.48 -8.21 12.26
C SER A 48 6.86 -6.92 12.84
N ALA A 49 6.08 -6.20 12.04
CA ALA A 49 5.40 -4.98 12.47
C ALA A 49 4.15 -5.28 13.31
N ILE A 50 3.43 -6.36 13.01
CA ILE A 50 2.31 -6.85 13.81
C ILE A 50 2.82 -7.26 15.19
N ASP A 51 3.88 -8.08 15.26
CA ASP A 51 4.50 -8.51 16.52
C ASP A 51 4.92 -7.33 17.39
N TYR A 52 5.54 -6.33 16.77
CA TYR A 52 5.92 -5.11 17.47
C TYR A 52 4.72 -4.36 18.02
N MET A 53 3.62 -4.25 17.27
CA MET A 53 2.42 -3.57 17.75
C MET A 53 1.73 -4.33 18.88
N LEU A 54 1.69 -5.66 18.81
CA LEU A 54 1.19 -6.51 19.90
C LEU A 54 2.00 -6.26 21.17
N GLU A 55 3.33 -6.31 21.09
CA GLU A 55 4.21 -6.03 22.24
C GLU A 55 4.03 -4.59 22.76
N TYR A 56 3.95 -3.63 21.85
CA TYR A 56 3.77 -2.21 22.18
C TYR A 56 2.48 -1.94 22.94
N MET A 57 1.38 -2.61 22.56
CA MET A 57 0.08 -2.54 23.23
C MET A 57 0.07 -3.31 24.56
N LYS A 58 0.64 -4.52 24.61
CA LYS A 58 0.78 -5.31 25.85
C LYS A 58 1.54 -4.54 26.94
N LYS A 59 2.61 -3.82 26.58
CA LYS A 59 3.37 -2.94 27.51
C LYS A 59 2.56 -1.78 28.09
N ARG A 60 1.37 -1.51 27.55
CA ARG A 60 0.43 -0.49 28.04
C ARG A 60 -0.77 -1.12 28.75
N GLU A 61 -0.67 -2.40 29.08
CA GLU A 61 -1.70 -3.14 29.82
C GLU A 61 -3.03 -3.17 29.06
N LEU A 62 -2.98 -3.06 27.72
CA LEU A 62 -4.14 -3.22 26.87
C LEU A 62 -4.39 -4.70 26.59
N GLU A 63 -5.66 -5.11 26.60
CA GLU A 63 -6.07 -6.42 26.12
C GLU A 63 -5.94 -6.46 24.59
N VAL A 64 -5.05 -7.33 24.09
CA VAL A 64 -4.73 -7.40 22.66
C VAL A 64 -4.38 -8.83 22.24
N HIS A 65 -4.82 -9.21 21.06
CA HIS A 65 -4.46 -10.46 20.39
C HIS A 65 -4.39 -10.21 18.86
N ALA A 66 -3.81 -11.16 18.13
CA ALA A 66 -3.84 -11.18 16.68
C ALA A 66 -4.84 -12.23 16.18
N GLU A 67 -5.38 -11.99 15.00
CA GLU A 67 -6.27 -12.91 14.29
C GLU A 67 -5.62 -13.36 12.99
N GLU A 68 -5.67 -14.66 12.71
CA GLU A 68 -5.15 -15.22 11.46
C GLU A 68 -6.09 -14.90 10.30
N VAL A 69 -5.54 -14.39 9.19
CA VAL A 69 -6.31 -14.06 7.98
C VAL A 69 -5.63 -14.65 6.76
N LEU A 70 -6.40 -15.33 5.92
CA LEU A 70 -5.92 -15.82 4.62
C LEU A 70 -5.91 -14.68 3.61
N VAL A 71 -4.75 -14.47 2.98
CA VAL A 71 -4.52 -13.39 2.02
C VAL A 71 -3.80 -13.91 0.78
N PRO A 72 -4.08 -13.37 -0.41
CA PRO A 72 -3.27 -13.63 -1.58
C PRO A 72 -1.83 -13.17 -1.38
N ASN A 73 -0.85 -14.03 -1.67
CA ASN A 73 0.56 -13.68 -1.60
C ASN A 73 1.07 -13.32 -3.00
N TRP A 74 1.06 -12.02 -3.31
CA TRP A 74 1.65 -11.49 -4.54
C TRP A 74 3.05 -10.95 -4.26
N ILE A 75 4.06 -11.54 -4.91
CA ILE A 75 5.46 -11.15 -4.76
C ILE A 75 5.88 -10.38 -6.01
N ARG A 76 6.31 -9.13 -5.82
CA ARG A 76 6.82 -8.30 -6.91
C ARG A 76 8.11 -8.90 -7.48
N GLY A 77 8.15 -9.07 -8.80
CA GLY A 77 9.34 -9.52 -9.54
C GLY A 77 10.20 -8.37 -10.07
N LYS A 78 11.13 -8.69 -10.97
CA LYS A 78 11.89 -7.69 -11.74
C LYS A 78 10.96 -7.06 -12.78
N GLU A 79 11.00 -5.74 -12.88
CA GLU A 79 10.19 -4.96 -13.81
C GLU A 79 11.10 -4.00 -14.58
N GLU A 80 10.95 -3.96 -15.90
CA GLU A 80 11.66 -3.01 -16.75
C GLU A 80 10.83 -2.73 -18.01
N ALA A 81 10.96 -1.52 -18.55
CA ALA A 81 10.36 -1.14 -19.82
C ALA A 81 11.35 -0.30 -20.61
N LEU A 82 11.52 -0.66 -21.88
CA LEU A 82 12.43 0.02 -22.80
C LEU A 82 11.67 0.39 -24.07
N MET A 83 11.55 1.68 -24.35
CA MET A 83 11.16 2.15 -25.67
C MET A 83 12.30 1.86 -26.63
N LEU A 84 12.03 1.12 -27.71
CA LEU A 84 13.01 0.83 -28.76
C LEU A 84 13.02 1.91 -29.84
N MET A 85 11.83 2.34 -30.26
CA MET A 85 11.58 3.33 -31.30
C MET A 85 10.55 4.36 -30.81
N PRO A 86 10.56 5.62 -31.30
CA PRO A 86 11.48 6.17 -32.31
C PRO A 86 12.88 6.48 -31.74
N ARG A 87 13.07 6.33 -30.43
CA ARG A 87 14.37 6.46 -29.77
C ARG A 87 14.49 5.49 -28.61
N LYS A 88 15.70 5.03 -28.36
CA LYS A 88 15.98 4.18 -27.20
C LYS A 88 15.82 4.97 -25.90
N LYS A 89 14.85 4.61 -25.06
CA LYS A 89 14.63 5.25 -23.75
C LYS A 89 14.12 4.26 -22.71
N SER A 90 14.81 4.18 -21.58
CA SER A 90 14.30 3.47 -20.41
C SER A 90 13.09 4.21 -19.85
N ILE A 91 11.99 3.50 -19.62
CA ILE A 91 10.77 4.03 -19.01
C ILE A 91 10.72 3.51 -17.59
N GLN A 92 10.55 4.43 -16.63
CA GLN A 92 10.28 4.04 -15.25
C GLN A 92 8.86 3.50 -15.18
N VAL A 93 8.75 2.23 -14.79
CA VAL A 93 7.48 1.52 -14.68
C VAL A 93 7.40 0.89 -13.31
N LEU A 94 6.17 0.72 -12.83
CA LEU A 94 5.85 -0.04 -11.65
C LEU A 94 4.67 -0.94 -12.01
N GLY A 95 4.84 -2.25 -11.87
CA GLY A 95 3.77 -3.19 -12.14
C GLY A 95 2.60 -2.95 -11.18
N LEU A 96 1.39 -3.03 -11.73
CA LEU A 96 0.18 -2.99 -10.95
C LEU A 96 0.13 -4.21 -10.04
N GLY A 97 -0.41 -4.04 -8.82
CA GLY A 97 -0.61 -5.18 -7.93
C GLY A 97 -1.44 -6.25 -8.63
N TYR A 98 -1.05 -7.51 -8.46
CA TYR A 98 -1.65 -8.68 -9.13
C TYR A 98 -1.36 -8.83 -10.63
N SER A 99 -0.57 -7.97 -11.25
CA SER A 99 -0.04 -8.24 -12.60
C SER A 99 0.75 -9.56 -12.59
N VAL A 100 0.51 -10.39 -13.60
CA VAL A 100 1.30 -11.59 -13.86
C VAL A 100 2.66 -11.23 -14.47
N GLY A 101 3.65 -12.10 -14.25
CA GLY A 101 4.96 -11.94 -14.89
C GLY A 101 4.88 -12.09 -16.41
N THR A 102 5.77 -11.40 -17.13
CA THR A 102 5.99 -11.65 -18.55
C THR A 102 6.67 -13.01 -18.76
N PRO A 103 6.60 -13.60 -19.97
CA PRO A 103 7.38 -14.80 -20.30
C PRO A 103 8.89 -14.58 -20.06
N ALA A 104 9.65 -15.67 -19.91
CA ALA A 104 11.09 -15.58 -19.60
C ALA A 104 11.91 -14.74 -20.61
N GLY A 105 11.47 -14.66 -21.86
CA GLY A 105 12.08 -13.83 -22.90
C GLY A 105 11.61 -12.36 -22.94
N GLY A 106 10.72 -11.96 -22.04
CA GLY A 106 10.05 -10.66 -22.08
C GLY A 106 8.99 -10.56 -23.16
N ILE A 107 8.46 -9.34 -23.34
CA ILE A 107 7.51 -8.99 -24.40
C ILE A 107 8.07 -7.78 -25.15
N THR A 108 8.16 -7.87 -26.47
CA THR A 108 8.44 -6.73 -27.35
C THR A 108 7.27 -6.61 -28.33
N ALA A 109 6.59 -5.47 -28.31
CA ALA A 109 5.41 -5.22 -29.13
C ALA A 109 5.29 -3.73 -29.47
N GLU A 110 4.48 -3.41 -30.46
CA GLU A 110 4.01 -2.05 -30.69
C GLU A 110 3.08 -1.61 -29.55
N VAL A 111 3.06 -0.30 -29.30
CA VAL A 111 2.23 0.29 -28.23
C VAL A 111 1.09 1.10 -28.84
N LEU A 112 -0.12 0.90 -28.33
CA LEU A 112 -1.28 1.72 -28.64
C LEU A 112 -1.55 2.67 -27.47
N VAL A 113 -1.56 3.97 -27.73
CA VAL A 113 -1.90 4.99 -26.73
C VAL A 113 -3.40 5.23 -26.78
N VAL A 114 -4.07 5.08 -25.63
CA VAL A 114 -5.51 5.28 -25.46
C VAL A 114 -5.77 6.21 -24.27
N LYS A 115 -6.92 6.89 -24.28
CA LYS A 115 -7.36 7.83 -23.22
C LYS A 115 -8.49 7.27 -22.35
N SER A 116 -9.13 6.18 -22.77
CA SER A 116 -10.17 5.51 -21.98
C SER A 116 -10.24 4.00 -22.26
N PHE A 117 -10.94 3.26 -21.39
CA PHE A 117 -11.21 1.84 -21.61
C PHE A 117 -12.18 1.61 -22.77
N GLU A 118 -13.08 2.55 -23.05
CA GLU A 118 -13.96 2.53 -24.21
C GLU A 118 -13.16 2.61 -25.51
N GLU A 119 -12.21 3.56 -25.59
CA GLU A 119 -11.30 3.68 -26.74
C GLU A 119 -10.46 2.42 -26.93
N LEU A 120 -9.95 1.84 -25.84
CA LEU A 120 -9.22 0.57 -25.89
C LEU A 120 -10.08 -0.55 -26.48
N LYS A 121 -11.32 -0.70 -26.04
CA LYS A 121 -12.24 -1.73 -26.55
C LYS A 121 -12.56 -1.53 -28.03
N GLN A 122 -12.81 -0.31 -28.45
CA GLN A 122 -13.09 0.01 -29.86
C GLN A 122 -11.90 -0.33 -30.76
N ASN A 123 -10.68 0.04 -30.36
CA ASN A 123 -9.49 -0.27 -31.15
C ASN A 123 -9.12 -1.76 -31.11
N ALA A 124 -9.42 -2.49 -30.03
CA ALA A 124 -9.19 -3.93 -29.95
C ALA A 124 -10.03 -4.72 -30.98
N VAL A 125 -11.28 -4.30 -31.22
CA VAL A 125 -12.12 -4.88 -32.28
C VAL A 125 -11.50 -4.65 -33.65
N ASN A 126 -11.10 -3.40 -33.94
CA ASN A 126 -10.50 -3.04 -35.23
C ASN A 126 -9.19 -3.78 -35.54
N LEU A 127 -8.39 -4.13 -34.52
CA LEU A 127 -7.13 -4.87 -34.69
C LEU A 127 -7.33 -6.37 -34.95
N LEU A 128 -8.48 -6.94 -34.60
CA LEU A 128 -8.82 -8.34 -34.86
C LEU A 128 -9.52 -8.54 -36.21
N ASP A 129 -10.05 -7.47 -36.79
CA ASP A 129 -10.73 -7.46 -38.10
C ASP A 129 -9.77 -7.12 -39.28
N MET A 130 -8.47 -6.95 -39.00
CA MET A 130 -7.38 -6.73 -39.97
C MET A 130 -6.54 -7.99 -40.18
#